data_AF-A0A7K2D8X6-F1
#
_entry.id   AF-A0A7K2D8X6-F1
#
_cell.length_a   1.000
_cell.length_b   1.000
_cell.length_c   1.000
_cell.angle_alpha   90.00
_cell.angle_beta   90.00
_cell.angle_gamma   90.00
#
_symmetry.space_group_name_H-M   'P 1'
#
loop_
_entity.id
_entity.type
_entity.pdbx_description
1 polymer ?
#
loop_
_entity_poly.entity_id
_entity_poly.type
_entity_poly.pdbx_seq_one_letter_code
_entity_poly.pdbx_strand_id
1 'polypeptide(L)'
;MASENGSHHDHGRSVEVAEGLPVPTIEIDVSEDPVEGWNLRVLTTAFEIVPENVSTAHVDGEGHMHLYIDGEKVSRLYGQWHHIGPLAPGEHEVRVELSANDHSTMAVDGDIIDATAVIVTGEMDGHATGHDGPATREAQEPHPSVSVELVDDPAGGWSLHAVPSYFRLAPENASGDHVDGEGYMYLYINGEEVARVYETWYQMPPLPAGTHDISVIMRTNDHAPLTRGGVVIAAFATLEVSEDEATMPDGHEASPDGTHDHHDHDHDHDHGSAGEPTRYDADLADAVQTITVDAVGGVPVSGVRRVEVDLGSVVALMVTSDAAEEVHVHGYDILRAVSEGNPAHFAFSAAIPGVFEVEFEGSGRLLLLLEIS
;
A
#
# COMPACT_ATOMS: atom_id res chain seq x y z
N MET A 1 -35.64 -18.55 36.48
CA MET A 1 -35.43 -18.95 35.07
C MET A 1 -34.76 -17.75 34.44
N ALA A 2 -33.44 -17.74 34.42
CA ALA A 2 -32.65 -16.63 33.93
C ALA A 2 -32.05 -17.00 32.57
N SER A 3 -32.05 -16.01 31.66
CA SER A 3 -31.20 -15.85 30.47
C SER A 3 -31.43 -16.88 29.35
N GLU A 4 -31.34 -16.57 28.06
CA GLU A 4 -30.54 -15.53 27.40
C GLU A 4 -31.31 -14.84 26.26
N ASN A 5 -31.15 -13.53 26.21
CA ASN A 5 -31.62 -12.67 25.12
C ASN A 5 -30.45 -12.58 24.13
N GLY A 6 -30.48 -13.40 23.09
CA GLY A 6 -29.46 -13.38 22.03
C GLY A 6 -29.46 -12.01 21.35
N SER A 7 -28.40 -11.25 21.58
CA SER A 7 -28.08 -10.08 20.78
C SER A 7 -27.69 -10.59 19.40
N HIS A 8 -28.62 -10.51 18.45
CA HIS A 8 -28.31 -10.68 17.03
C HIS A 8 -27.49 -9.46 16.62
N HIS A 9 -26.17 -9.60 16.67
CA HIS A 9 -25.27 -8.71 15.95
C HIS A 9 -25.34 -9.09 14.47
N ASP A 10 -25.48 -8.08 13.62
CA ASP A 10 -25.51 -8.18 12.17
C ASP A 10 -24.08 -8.52 11.72
N HIS A 11 -23.74 -9.80 11.79
CA HIS A 11 -22.54 -10.31 11.14
C HIS A 11 -22.87 -10.40 9.66
N GLY A 12 -21.99 -9.87 8.82
CA GLY A 12 -22.05 -10.12 7.38
C GLY A 12 -22.19 -11.62 7.07
N ARG A 13 -22.47 -11.94 5.82
CA ARG A 13 -22.53 -13.34 5.37
C ARG A 13 -21.28 -14.08 5.86
N SER A 14 -21.44 -15.23 6.53
CA SER A 14 -20.31 -16.07 6.91
C SER A 14 -19.98 -17.11 5.83
N VAL A 15 -18.74 -17.57 5.81
CA VAL A 15 -18.26 -18.69 4.99
C VAL A 15 -17.66 -19.77 5.89
N GLU A 16 -18.10 -21.01 5.69
CA GLU A 16 -17.55 -22.16 6.41
C GLU A 16 -16.26 -22.62 5.74
N VAL A 17 -15.24 -22.93 6.54
CA VAL A 17 -14.03 -23.59 6.05
C VAL A 17 -14.42 -24.92 5.40
N ALA A 18 -13.98 -25.12 4.15
CA ALA A 18 -14.37 -26.29 3.38
C ALA A 18 -13.90 -27.60 4.05
N GLU A 19 -14.78 -28.61 4.05
CA GLU A 19 -14.49 -29.92 4.65
C GLU A 19 -13.21 -30.54 4.06
N GLY A 20 -12.30 -30.95 4.94
CA GLY A 20 -11.07 -31.63 4.56
C GLY A 20 -9.88 -30.70 4.28
N LEU A 21 -10.06 -29.38 4.36
CA LEU A 21 -8.95 -28.43 4.36
C LEU A 21 -8.40 -28.19 5.77
N PRO A 22 -7.14 -27.74 5.90
CA PRO A 22 -6.62 -27.25 7.18
C PRO A 22 -7.47 -26.07 7.68
N VAL A 23 -7.86 -26.11 8.95
CA VAL A 23 -8.64 -25.03 9.58
C VAL A 23 -7.69 -23.89 9.95
N PRO A 24 -7.95 -22.65 9.47
CA PRO A 24 -7.23 -21.46 9.91
C PRO A 24 -7.25 -21.30 11.42
N THR A 25 -6.14 -20.82 11.99
CA THR A 25 -6.11 -20.37 13.39
C THR A 25 -5.64 -18.94 13.46
N ILE A 26 -6.04 -18.23 14.51
CA ILE A 26 -5.58 -16.87 14.80
C ILE A 26 -5.21 -16.76 16.29
N GLU A 27 -4.11 -16.06 16.57
CA GLU A 27 -3.69 -15.62 17.89
C GLU A 27 -3.30 -14.16 17.81
N ILE A 28 -3.57 -13.37 18.86
CA ILE A 28 -3.14 -11.97 18.95
C ILE A 28 -2.32 -11.72 20.21
N ASP A 29 -1.31 -10.87 20.06
CA ASP A 29 -0.52 -10.30 21.14
C ASP A 29 -0.61 -8.77 21.07
N VAL A 30 -0.88 -8.14 22.21
CA VAL A 30 -1.04 -6.69 22.30
C VAL A 30 -0.10 -6.18 23.37
N SER A 31 0.77 -5.26 22.99
CA SER A 31 1.80 -4.70 23.87
C SER A 31 1.74 -3.18 23.87
N GLU A 32 1.96 -2.57 25.04
CA GLU A 32 2.03 -1.11 25.15
C GLU A 32 3.23 -0.60 24.36
N ASP A 33 3.02 0.42 23.53
CA ASP A 33 4.10 1.09 22.82
C ASP A 33 4.76 2.12 23.76
N PRO A 34 6.09 2.05 23.99
CA PRO A 34 6.79 2.96 24.92
C PRO A 34 6.67 4.45 24.61
N VAL A 35 6.30 4.83 23.39
CA VAL A 35 6.12 6.23 22.99
C VAL A 35 4.64 6.62 23.03
N GLU A 36 3.78 5.88 22.33
CA GLU A 36 2.33 6.13 22.33
C GLU A 36 1.55 4.95 21.75
N GLY A 37 0.42 4.62 22.38
CA GLY A 37 -0.52 3.62 21.88
C GLY A 37 -0.08 2.20 22.19
N TRP A 38 -0.42 1.28 21.29
CA TRP A 38 -0.22 -0.15 21.46
C TRP A 38 0.21 -0.79 20.13
N ASN A 39 1.04 -1.81 20.21
CA ASN A 39 1.43 -2.64 19.08
C ASN A 39 0.65 -3.95 19.13
N LEU A 40 -0.18 -4.19 18.11
CA LEU A 40 -0.90 -5.43 17.86
C LEU A 40 -0.07 -6.30 16.91
N ARG A 41 0.16 -7.55 17.31
CA ARG A 41 0.69 -8.62 16.46
C ARG A 41 -0.36 -9.71 16.30
N VAL A 42 -0.62 -10.10 15.06
CA VAL A 42 -1.51 -11.18 14.69
C VAL A 42 -0.69 -12.34 14.11
N LEU A 43 -0.94 -13.54 14.61
CA LEU A 43 -0.33 -14.77 14.16
C LEU A 43 -1.42 -15.67 13.61
N THR A 44 -1.25 -16.12 12.37
CA THR A 44 -2.18 -17.08 11.75
C THR A 44 -1.48 -18.38 11.38
N THR A 45 -2.25 -19.46 11.29
CA THR A 45 -1.82 -20.69 10.64
C THR A 45 -2.87 -21.11 9.62
N ALA A 46 -2.46 -21.79 8.54
CA ALA A 46 -3.35 -22.22 7.47
C ALA A 46 -4.19 -21.09 6.83
N PHE A 47 -3.68 -19.85 6.89
CA PHE A 47 -4.31 -18.66 6.34
C PHE A 47 -3.25 -17.77 5.72
N GLU A 48 -3.45 -17.40 4.46
CA GLU A 48 -2.61 -16.47 3.72
C GLU A 48 -3.32 -15.12 3.64
N ILE A 49 -2.63 -14.06 4.07
CA ILE A 49 -3.15 -12.69 3.97
C ILE A 49 -2.83 -12.21 2.56
N VAL A 50 -3.86 -11.93 1.75
CA VAL A 50 -3.72 -11.58 0.32
C VAL A 50 -4.45 -10.25 0.03
N PRO A 51 -3.83 -9.11 0.36
CA PRO A 51 -4.44 -7.78 0.19
C PRO A 51 -4.85 -7.50 -1.26
N GLU A 52 -4.11 -8.04 -2.23
CA GLU A 52 -4.35 -7.88 -3.67
C GLU A 52 -5.67 -8.54 -4.13
N ASN A 53 -6.18 -9.50 -3.37
CA ASN A 53 -7.41 -10.24 -3.66
C ASN A 53 -8.59 -9.78 -2.79
N VAL A 54 -8.45 -8.71 -2.00
CA VAL A 54 -9.57 -8.17 -1.21
C VAL A 54 -10.68 -7.69 -2.15
N SER A 55 -11.93 -7.90 -1.74
CA SER A 55 -13.12 -7.60 -2.54
C SER A 55 -13.25 -8.41 -3.84
N THR A 56 -12.62 -9.58 -3.89
CA THR A 56 -12.79 -10.57 -4.97
C THR A 56 -13.58 -11.79 -4.48
N ALA A 57 -13.73 -12.82 -5.31
CA ALA A 57 -14.41 -14.05 -4.89
C ALA A 57 -13.59 -14.81 -3.83
N HIS A 58 -14.27 -15.43 -2.86
CA HIS A 58 -13.67 -16.29 -1.84
C HIS A 58 -12.74 -17.37 -2.43
N VAL A 59 -11.53 -17.45 -1.89
CA VAL A 59 -10.56 -18.54 -2.09
C VAL A 59 -10.24 -19.17 -0.74
N ASP A 60 -10.33 -20.50 -0.66
CA ASP A 60 -10.12 -21.22 0.60
C ASP A 60 -8.70 -20.99 1.16
N GLY A 61 -8.64 -20.52 2.41
CA GLY A 61 -7.38 -20.25 3.11
C GLY A 61 -6.75 -18.90 2.77
N GLU A 62 -7.38 -18.05 1.96
CA GLU A 62 -6.93 -16.69 1.67
C GLU A 62 -7.89 -15.64 2.26
N GLY A 63 -7.37 -14.43 2.51
CA GLY A 63 -8.21 -13.27 2.80
C GLY A 63 -7.47 -12.16 3.53
N HIS A 64 -8.19 -11.47 4.41
CA HIS A 64 -7.69 -10.40 5.29
C HIS A 64 -8.31 -10.53 6.68
N MET A 65 -8.11 -9.52 7.53
CA MET A 65 -8.67 -9.54 8.88
C MET A 65 -9.39 -8.23 9.19
N HIS A 66 -10.36 -8.29 10.10
CA HIS A 66 -11.03 -7.10 10.62
C HIS A 66 -10.64 -6.88 12.07
N LEU A 67 -10.17 -5.69 12.40
CA LEU A 67 -9.86 -5.25 13.76
C LEU A 67 -11.06 -4.52 14.34
N TYR A 68 -11.43 -4.92 15.55
CA TYR A 68 -12.47 -4.29 16.36
C TYR A 68 -11.88 -3.82 17.69
N ILE A 69 -12.34 -2.66 18.16
CA ILE A 69 -12.11 -2.15 19.51
C ILE A 69 -13.47 -1.86 20.13
N ASP A 70 -13.74 -2.47 21.30
CA ASP A 70 -15.02 -2.35 22.01
C ASP A 70 -16.27 -2.65 21.15
N GLY A 71 -16.11 -3.58 20.20
CA GLY A 71 -17.16 -4.00 19.27
C GLY A 71 -17.32 -3.09 18.04
N GLU A 72 -16.59 -1.98 17.93
CA GLU A 72 -16.57 -1.13 16.75
C GLU A 72 -15.45 -1.55 15.80
N LYS A 73 -15.74 -1.72 14.50
CA LYS A 73 -14.73 -2.02 13.48
C LYS A 73 -13.85 -0.79 13.28
N VAL A 74 -12.54 -0.95 13.50
CA VAL A 74 -11.54 0.13 13.41
C VAL A 74 -10.77 0.09 12.10
N SER A 75 -10.40 -1.10 11.63
CA SER A 75 -9.58 -1.23 10.43
C SER A 75 -9.69 -2.62 9.79
N ARG A 76 -9.36 -2.70 8.49
CA ARG A 76 -8.98 -3.95 7.83
C ARG A 76 -7.47 -4.12 8.00
N LEU A 77 -7.01 -5.32 8.36
CA LEU A 77 -5.59 -5.63 8.53
C LEU A 77 -5.10 -6.45 7.35
N TYR A 78 -4.01 -5.99 6.75
CA TYR A 78 -3.37 -6.56 5.55
C TYR A 78 -1.99 -7.13 5.81
N GLY A 79 -1.67 -7.35 7.09
CA GLY A 79 -0.43 -7.95 7.53
C GLY A 79 -0.51 -8.36 8.99
N GLN A 80 0.63 -8.72 9.57
CA GLN A 80 0.69 -9.28 10.93
C GLN A 80 0.75 -8.19 11.99
N TRP A 81 1.22 -6.99 11.66
CA TRP A 81 1.40 -5.91 12.62
C TRP A 81 0.49 -4.72 12.36
N HIS A 82 -0.03 -4.15 13.44
CA HIS A 82 -0.81 -2.92 13.40
C HIS A 82 -0.53 -2.06 14.63
N HIS A 83 -0.48 -0.74 14.44
CA HIS A 83 -0.43 0.19 15.56
C HIS A 83 -1.83 0.62 15.94
N ILE A 84 -2.18 0.44 17.21
CA ILE A 84 -3.41 0.98 17.78
C ILE A 84 -3.03 2.28 18.49
N GLY A 85 -3.71 3.37 18.12
CA GLY A 85 -3.51 4.68 18.74
C GLY A 85 -3.80 4.73 20.25
N PRO A 86 -3.63 5.89 20.90
CA PRO A 86 -3.96 6.03 22.31
C PRO A 86 -5.44 5.75 22.57
N LEU A 87 -5.72 4.98 23.62
CA LEU A 87 -7.06 4.65 24.07
C LEU A 87 -7.43 5.46 25.33
N ALA A 88 -8.72 5.72 25.51
CA ALA A 88 -9.21 6.38 26.72
C ALA A 88 -8.88 5.54 27.97
N PRO A 89 -8.89 6.10 29.19
CA PRO A 89 -8.76 5.30 30.41
C PRO A 89 -9.92 4.30 30.57
N GLY A 90 -9.61 3.02 30.80
CA GLY A 90 -10.61 1.96 30.90
C GLY A 90 -10.10 0.58 30.53
N GLU A 91 -11.03 -0.37 30.46
CA GLU A 91 -10.81 -1.67 29.83
C GLU A 91 -11.32 -1.59 28.39
N HIS A 92 -10.50 -2.02 27.44
CA HIS A 92 -10.81 -2.04 26.02
C HIS A 92 -10.65 -3.45 25.47
N GLU A 93 -11.68 -3.96 24.81
CA GLU A 93 -11.62 -5.26 24.12
C GLU A 93 -11.05 -5.07 22.72
N VAL A 94 -9.96 -5.75 22.41
CA VAL A 94 -9.37 -5.83 21.07
C VAL A 94 -9.71 -7.18 20.48
N ARG A 95 -10.44 -7.20 19.37
CA ARG A 95 -10.84 -8.43 18.67
C ARG A 95 -10.41 -8.38 17.22
N VAL A 96 -9.80 -9.46 16.74
CA VAL A 96 -9.42 -9.61 15.33
C VAL A 96 -10.07 -10.87 14.79
N GLU A 97 -10.82 -10.76 13.70
CA GLU A 97 -11.44 -11.91 13.02
C GLU A 97 -10.86 -12.13 11.63
N LEU A 98 -10.83 -13.40 11.19
CA LEU A 98 -10.48 -13.75 9.81
C LEU A 98 -11.66 -13.48 8.88
N SER A 99 -11.38 -12.84 7.75
CA SER A 99 -12.34 -12.53 6.69
C SER A 99 -11.85 -13.09 5.36
N ALA A 100 -12.75 -13.67 4.58
CA ALA A 100 -12.47 -14.13 3.23
C ALA A 100 -12.25 -12.96 2.26
N ASN A 101 -11.77 -13.27 1.05
CA ASN A 101 -11.58 -12.30 -0.02
C ASN A 101 -12.83 -11.48 -0.32
N ASP A 102 -14.02 -12.08 -0.22
CA ASP A 102 -15.31 -11.42 -0.43
C ASP A 102 -15.86 -10.74 0.83
N HIS A 103 -15.00 -10.54 1.83
CA HIS A 103 -15.27 -10.05 3.19
C HIS A 103 -16.18 -10.91 4.06
N SER A 104 -16.62 -12.09 3.58
CA SER A 104 -17.40 -12.98 4.43
C SER A 104 -16.62 -13.42 5.66
N THR A 105 -17.27 -13.40 6.83
CA THR A 105 -16.62 -13.81 8.09
C THR A 105 -16.33 -15.31 8.03
N MET A 106 -15.07 -15.71 8.25
CA MET A 106 -14.71 -17.12 8.26
C MET A 106 -15.18 -17.80 9.54
N ALA A 107 -15.78 -18.98 9.38
CA ALA A 107 -16.29 -19.81 10.46
C ALA A 107 -15.90 -21.28 10.28
N VAL A 108 -15.88 -22.01 11.39
CA VAL A 108 -15.76 -23.47 11.41
C VAL A 108 -16.80 -24.04 12.38
N ASP A 109 -17.61 -24.98 11.91
CA ASP A 109 -18.73 -25.56 12.67
C ASP A 109 -19.72 -24.49 13.20
N GLY A 110 -19.82 -23.35 12.51
CA GLY A 110 -20.64 -22.20 12.89
C GLY A 110 -19.99 -21.24 13.90
N ASP A 111 -18.78 -21.53 14.39
CA ASP A 111 -18.01 -20.64 15.26
C ASP A 111 -17.08 -19.74 14.43
N ILE A 112 -17.11 -18.43 14.67
CA ILE A 112 -16.23 -17.46 13.98
C ILE A 112 -14.76 -17.74 14.36
N ILE A 113 -13.86 -17.62 13.38
CA ILE A 113 -12.42 -17.73 13.61
C ILE A 113 -11.89 -16.33 13.96
N ASP A 114 -11.86 -16.02 15.27
CA ASP A 114 -11.34 -14.77 15.81
C ASP A 114 -10.45 -14.97 17.04
N ALA A 115 -9.78 -13.90 17.45
CA ALA A 115 -9.01 -13.84 18.69
C ALA A 115 -9.28 -12.52 19.41
N THR A 116 -9.28 -12.56 20.74
CA THR A 116 -9.59 -11.42 21.60
C THR A 116 -8.53 -11.24 22.68
N ALA A 117 -8.18 -9.98 22.95
CA ALA A 117 -7.31 -9.55 24.05
C ALA A 117 -7.94 -8.33 24.74
N VAL A 118 -7.54 -8.06 25.98
CA VAL A 118 -8.02 -6.90 26.74
C VAL A 118 -6.83 -5.98 27.02
N ILE A 119 -6.97 -4.72 26.61
CA ILE A 119 -6.09 -3.63 27.03
C ILE A 119 -6.69 -3.00 28.28
N VAL A 120 -5.87 -2.75 29.30
CA VAL A 120 -6.28 -1.97 30.47
C VAL A 120 -5.43 -0.71 30.55
N THR A 121 -6.06 0.44 30.33
CA THR A 121 -5.43 1.75 30.41
C THR A 121 -5.77 2.42 31.75
N GLY A 122 -4.75 2.94 32.44
CA GLY A 122 -4.96 3.79 33.61
C GLY A 122 -5.39 5.20 33.20
N GLU A 123 -5.79 6.03 34.18
CA GLU A 123 -5.73 7.49 34.00
C GLU A 123 -4.26 7.83 33.68
N MET A 124 -3.95 8.12 32.42
CA MET A 124 -2.61 8.59 32.07
C MET A 124 -2.40 9.94 32.75
N ASP A 125 -1.45 10.01 33.69
CA ASP A 125 -0.83 11.27 34.07
C ASP A 125 -0.25 11.85 32.79
N GLY A 126 -0.88 12.90 32.26
CA GLY A 126 -0.58 13.45 30.95
C GLY A 126 0.93 13.55 30.72
N HIS A 127 1.46 12.66 29.88
CA HIS A 127 2.77 12.84 29.32
C HIS A 127 2.67 13.95 28.29
N ALA A 128 2.70 15.18 28.79
CA ALA A 128 3.03 16.34 28.01
C ALA A 128 4.48 16.17 27.56
N THR A 129 4.70 15.83 26.30
CA THR A 129 6.00 15.96 25.65
C THR A 129 5.92 17.13 24.68
N GLY A 130 6.04 18.34 25.24
CA GLY A 130 6.63 19.43 24.49
C GLY A 130 8.11 19.10 24.28
N HIS A 131 8.44 18.41 23.20
CA HIS A 131 9.81 18.13 22.81
C HIS A 131 9.94 18.41 21.32
N ASP A 132 10.97 19.17 20.95
CA ASP A 132 11.47 19.18 19.58
C ASP A 132 11.54 17.73 19.10
N GLY A 133 10.91 17.42 17.97
CA GLY A 133 10.89 16.05 17.43
C GLY A 133 12.31 15.47 17.37
N PRO A 134 12.45 14.13 17.48
CA PRO A 134 13.77 13.50 17.44
C PRO A 134 14.57 14.02 16.24
N ALA A 135 15.84 14.35 16.50
CA ALA A 135 16.75 14.78 15.45
C ALA A 135 16.74 13.75 14.31
N THR A 136 16.78 14.22 13.07
CA THR A 136 16.75 13.34 11.89
C THR A 136 17.92 12.36 11.89
N ARG A 137 17.73 11.21 11.24
CA ARG A 137 18.76 10.17 11.06
C ARG A 137 19.15 10.12 9.60
N GLU A 138 20.43 10.28 9.30
CA GLU A 138 20.93 10.19 7.93
C GLU A 138 21.11 8.73 7.52
N ALA A 139 20.46 8.33 6.43
CA ALA A 139 20.45 6.97 5.95
C ALA A 139 21.79 6.54 5.36
N GLN A 140 22.18 5.30 5.65
CA GLN A 140 23.37 4.67 5.07
C GLN A 140 23.10 4.10 3.68
N GLU A 141 24.16 3.84 2.92
CA GLU A 141 24.05 3.12 1.65
C GLU A 141 23.87 1.60 1.87
N PRO A 142 23.11 0.90 0.99
CA PRO A 142 22.31 1.44 -0.10
C PRO A 142 21.15 2.28 0.42
N HIS A 143 20.91 3.44 -0.21
CA HIS A 143 19.95 4.41 0.32
C HIS A 143 18.53 3.84 0.27
N PRO A 144 17.82 3.86 1.42
CA PRO A 144 16.40 3.57 1.47
C PRO A 144 15.57 4.46 0.56
N SER A 145 14.49 3.90 0.05
CA SER A 145 13.40 4.64 -0.59
C SER A 145 12.08 3.95 -0.28
N VAL A 146 10.97 4.60 -0.64
CA VAL A 146 9.63 4.04 -0.54
C VAL A 146 8.85 4.47 -1.78
N SER A 147 8.08 3.56 -2.37
CA SER A 147 7.06 3.87 -3.38
C SER A 147 5.68 3.83 -2.73
N VAL A 148 4.72 4.56 -3.31
CA VAL A 148 3.32 4.58 -2.86
C VAL A 148 2.42 4.40 -4.06
N GLU A 149 1.46 3.49 -3.90
CA GLU A 149 0.30 3.32 -4.76
C GLU A 149 -0.97 3.43 -3.90
N LEU A 150 -2.01 4.05 -4.46
CA LEU A 150 -3.33 4.14 -3.85
C LEU A 150 -4.26 3.22 -4.64
N VAL A 151 -4.83 2.24 -3.94
CA VAL A 151 -5.67 1.21 -4.53
C VAL A 151 -7.09 1.42 -4.03
N ASP A 152 -8.01 1.68 -4.96
CA ASP A 152 -9.44 1.72 -4.68
C ASP A 152 -9.90 0.33 -4.22
N ASP A 153 -10.66 0.27 -3.14
CA ASP A 153 -11.29 -0.97 -2.69
C ASP A 153 -12.74 -1.02 -3.17
N PRO A 154 -13.14 -1.99 -4.02
CA PRO A 154 -14.51 -2.13 -4.50
C PRO A 154 -15.56 -2.27 -3.39
N ALA A 155 -15.18 -2.73 -2.19
CA ALA A 155 -16.06 -2.77 -1.02
C ALA A 155 -16.11 -1.43 -0.26
N GLY A 156 -15.58 -0.37 -0.85
CA GLY A 156 -15.51 0.98 -0.30
C GLY A 156 -14.17 1.29 0.36
N GLY A 157 -13.70 2.51 0.12
CA GLY A 157 -12.49 3.08 0.72
C GLY A 157 -11.26 2.93 -0.16
N TRP A 158 -10.11 3.32 0.40
CA TRP A 158 -8.82 3.29 -0.29
C TRP A 158 -7.80 2.55 0.55
N SER A 159 -6.96 1.76 -0.10
CA SER A 159 -5.80 1.11 0.50
C SER A 159 -4.52 1.80 0.04
N LEU A 160 -3.63 2.04 0.98
CA LEU A 160 -2.26 2.43 0.73
C LEU A 160 -1.42 1.17 0.50
N HIS A 161 -0.72 1.09 -0.62
CA HIS A 161 0.36 0.13 -0.84
C HIS A 161 1.70 0.89 -0.88
N ALA A 162 2.44 0.82 0.21
CA ALA A 162 3.73 1.49 0.40
C ALA A 162 4.87 0.46 0.45
N VAL A 163 5.73 0.45 -0.57
CA VAL A 163 6.80 -0.54 -0.69
C VAL A 163 8.17 0.09 -0.44
N PRO A 164 8.81 -0.20 0.71
CA PRO A 164 10.16 0.27 0.96
C PRO A 164 11.19 -0.54 0.16
N SER A 165 12.21 0.14 -0.34
CA SER A 165 13.43 -0.46 -0.89
C SER A 165 14.62 -0.19 0.03
N TYR A 166 15.51 -1.17 0.16
CA TYR A 166 16.68 -1.11 1.05
C TYR A 166 16.36 -0.78 2.51
N PHE A 167 15.15 -1.12 2.95
CA PHE A 167 14.68 -0.85 4.29
C PHE A 167 13.69 -1.92 4.73
N ARG A 168 13.89 -2.45 5.92
CA ARG A 168 13.06 -3.48 6.52
C ARG A 168 12.06 -2.81 7.47
N LEU A 169 10.78 -3.07 7.27
CA LEU A 169 9.76 -2.81 8.28
C LEU A 169 10.01 -3.78 9.45
N ALA A 170 10.28 -3.23 10.64
CA ALA A 170 10.66 -3.94 11.85
C ALA A 170 9.79 -3.48 13.04
N PRO A 171 8.46 -3.70 12.98
CA PRO A 171 7.53 -3.31 14.04
C PRO A 171 7.86 -3.93 15.41
N GLU A 172 8.47 -5.11 15.43
CA GLU A 172 8.96 -5.76 16.65
C GLU A 172 10.04 -4.95 17.40
N ASN A 173 10.68 -4.01 16.69
CA ASN A 173 11.72 -3.12 17.19
C ASN A 173 11.21 -1.66 17.30
N ALA A 174 9.93 -1.38 17.04
CA ALA A 174 9.38 -0.02 17.17
C ALA A 174 9.57 0.50 18.61
N SER A 175 9.89 1.79 18.73
CA SER A 175 10.23 2.42 20.02
C SER A 175 11.50 1.88 20.69
N GLY A 176 12.33 1.14 19.95
CA GLY A 176 13.64 0.64 20.38
C GLY A 176 14.82 1.51 19.94
N ASP A 177 16.03 0.99 20.13
CA ASP A 177 17.26 1.61 19.64
C ASP A 177 17.29 1.60 18.10
N HIS A 178 17.84 2.66 17.50
CA HIS A 178 18.01 2.75 16.04
C HIS A 178 18.92 1.65 15.49
N VAL A 179 18.44 0.97 14.45
CA VAL A 179 19.20 0.07 13.59
C VAL A 179 19.20 0.60 12.15
N ASP A 180 20.37 0.64 11.52
CA ASP A 180 20.50 1.10 10.12
C ASP A 180 19.69 0.20 9.17
N GLY A 181 18.87 0.82 8.32
CA GLY A 181 18.04 0.09 7.35
C GLY A 181 16.79 -0.56 7.94
N GLU A 182 16.43 -0.25 9.18
CA GLU A 182 15.21 -0.76 9.83
C GLU A 182 14.34 0.37 10.41
N GLY A 183 13.05 0.08 10.53
CA GLY A 183 12.09 0.93 11.22
C GLY A 183 10.68 0.71 10.70
N TYR A 184 9.94 1.79 10.45
CA TYR A 184 8.55 1.75 9.99
C TYR A 184 8.20 3.01 9.19
N MET A 185 6.95 3.16 8.78
CA MET A 185 6.49 4.32 8.00
C MET A 185 5.41 5.09 8.76
N TYR A 186 5.29 6.39 8.51
CA TYR A 186 4.11 7.17 8.90
C TYR A 186 3.34 7.58 7.66
N LEU A 187 2.02 7.41 7.73
CA LEU A 187 1.06 7.97 6.79
C LEU A 187 0.61 9.34 7.29
N TYR A 188 0.70 10.34 6.41
CA TYR A 188 0.09 11.64 6.58
C TYR A 188 -0.94 11.88 5.47
N ILE A 189 -2.06 12.51 5.83
CA ILE A 189 -3.10 12.95 4.91
C ILE A 189 -3.29 14.46 5.13
N ASN A 190 -3.16 15.26 4.07
CA ASN A 190 -3.24 16.73 4.13
C ASN A 190 -2.29 17.36 5.18
N GLY A 191 -1.14 16.71 5.41
CA GLY A 191 -0.13 17.13 6.40
C GLY A 191 -0.44 16.77 7.85
N GLU A 192 -1.56 16.09 8.13
CA GLU A 192 -1.90 15.55 9.44
C GLU A 192 -1.42 14.10 9.56
N GLU A 193 -0.84 13.75 10.71
CA GLU A 193 -0.39 12.38 10.99
C GLU A 193 -1.61 11.49 11.22
N VAL A 194 -1.73 10.42 10.42
CA VAL A 194 -2.89 9.53 10.46
C VAL A 194 -2.55 8.20 11.11
N ALA A 195 -1.43 7.59 10.73
CA ALA A 195 -1.12 6.25 11.21
C ALA A 195 0.37 5.92 11.15
N ARG A 196 0.82 5.09 12.10
CA ARG A 196 2.02 4.27 11.92
C ARG A 196 1.66 3.09 11.03
N VAL A 197 2.45 2.90 9.99
CA VAL A 197 2.30 1.83 9.02
C VAL A 197 3.46 0.84 9.20
N TYR A 198 3.11 -0.37 9.66
CA TYR A 198 4.04 -1.44 9.99
C TYR A 198 4.21 -2.51 8.92
N GLU A 199 3.35 -2.46 7.90
CA GLU A 199 3.30 -3.42 6.79
C GLU A 199 3.28 -2.65 5.47
N THR A 200 3.42 -3.33 4.34
CA THR A 200 3.38 -2.65 3.03
C THR A 200 1.98 -2.21 2.64
N TRP A 201 0.95 -2.85 3.18
CA TRP A 201 -0.45 -2.53 2.92
C TRP A 201 -1.11 -1.91 4.16
N TYR A 202 -1.92 -0.88 3.95
CA TYR A 202 -2.67 -0.22 5.02
C TYR A 202 -4.04 0.25 4.52
N GLN A 203 -5.12 -0.13 5.22
CA GLN A 203 -6.45 0.41 4.96
C GLN A 203 -6.53 1.87 5.40
N MET A 204 -6.69 2.80 4.47
CA MET A 204 -6.84 4.21 4.82
C MET A 204 -8.18 4.46 5.51
N PRO A 205 -8.24 5.41 6.45
CA PRO A 205 -9.51 5.81 7.04
C PRO A 205 -10.42 6.42 5.97
N PRO A 206 -11.75 6.43 6.19
CA PRO A 206 -12.69 7.12 5.31
C PRO A 206 -12.30 8.59 5.12
N LEU A 207 -12.32 9.03 3.87
CA LEU A 207 -12.00 10.41 3.50
C LEU A 207 -13.25 11.12 3.00
N PRO A 208 -13.43 12.41 3.35
CA PRO A 208 -14.48 13.22 2.75
C PRO A 208 -14.22 13.40 1.25
N ALA A 209 -15.25 13.80 0.50
CA ALA A 209 -15.07 14.10 -0.91
C ALA A 209 -14.11 15.28 -1.11
N GLY A 210 -13.24 15.18 -2.12
CA GLY A 210 -12.27 16.18 -2.52
C GLY A 210 -10.86 15.64 -2.75
N THR A 211 -9.93 16.56 -2.96
CA THR A 211 -8.51 16.27 -3.15
C THR A 211 -7.80 16.11 -1.81
N HIS A 212 -7.01 15.06 -1.68
CA HIS A 212 -6.19 14.75 -0.52
C HIS A 212 -4.73 14.55 -0.91
N ASP A 213 -3.84 15.23 -0.19
CA ASP A 213 -2.40 15.00 -0.31
C ASP A 213 -2.01 13.84 0.62
N ILE A 214 -1.49 12.77 0.04
CA ILE A 214 -1.00 11.60 0.77
C ILE A 214 0.52 11.66 0.82
N SER A 215 1.09 11.46 1.99
CA SER A 215 2.53 11.28 2.10
C SER A 215 2.90 10.17 3.07
N VAL A 216 3.92 9.39 2.70
CA VAL A 216 4.45 8.30 3.49
C VAL A 216 5.90 8.63 3.81
N ILE A 217 6.22 8.73 5.10
CA ILE A 217 7.55 9.12 5.59
C ILE A 217 8.20 7.95 6.30
N MET A 218 9.46 7.65 5.95
CA MET A 218 10.22 6.60 6.63
C MET A 218 10.73 7.07 8.01
N ARG A 219 10.53 6.22 9.02
CA ARG A 219 11.00 6.43 10.39
C ARG A 219 11.91 5.30 10.84
N THR A 220 12.93 5.65 11.61
CA THR A 220 13.76 4.68 12.31
C THR A 220 13.05 4.10 13.54
N ASN A 221 13.60 3.02 14.10
CA ASN A 221 13.09 2.37 15.31
C ASN A 221 12.85 3.34 16.49
N ASP A 222 13.71 4.36 16.61
CA ASP A 222 13.67 5.40 17.65
C ASP A 222 12.83 6.62 17.23
N HIS A 223 11.91 6.47 16.27
CA HIS A 223 10.95 7.48 15.79
C HIS A 223 11.54 8.66 15.01
N ALA A 224 12.84 8.69 14.74
CA ALA A 224 13.43 9.78 13.99
C ALA A 224 13.06 9.73 12.50
N PRO A 225 12.76 10.87 11.85
CA PRO A 225 12.66 10.94 10.40
C PRO A 225 13.99 10.52 9.76
N LEU A 226 13.90 9.58 8.83
CA LEU A 226 15.06 9.13 8.06
C LEU A 226 15.32 10.09 6.89
N THR A 227 16.57 10.50 6.68
CA THR A 227 16.96 11.50 5.68
C THR A 227 18.05 11.01 4.73
N ARG A 228 18.10 11.60 3.53
CA ARG A 228 19.19 11.51 2.56
C ARG A 228 19.60 12.91 2.12
N GLY A 229 20.87 13.27 2.31
CA GLY A 229 21.36 14.63 2.12
C GLY A 229 20.64 15.66 3.00
N GLY A 230 20.12 15.25 4.17
CA GLY A 230 19.30 16.09 5.04
C GLY A 230 17.85 16.31 4.56
N VAL A 231 17.41 15.64 3.49
CA VAL A 231 16.02 15.63 3.02
C VAL A 231 15.34 14.36 3.50
N VAL A 232 14.13 14.46 4.05
CA VAL A 232 13.37 13.29 4.53
C VAL A 232 13.07 12.34 3.38
N ILE A 233 13.26 11.04 3.61
CA ILE A 233 12.90 10.00 2.65
C ILE A 233 11.40 9.76 2.77
N ALA A 234 10.68 10.14 1.73
CA ALA A 234 9.23 10.10 1.68
C ALA A 234 8.73 9.81 0.26
N ALA A 235 7.52 9.27 0.18
CA ALA A 235 6.72 9.17 -1.04
C ALA A 235 5.48 10.05 -0.92
N PHE A 236 4.97 10.50 -2.05
CA PHE A 236 3.82 11.39 -2.14
C PHE A 236 2.86 10.89 -3.21
N ALA A 237 1.56 11.05 -2.97
CA ALA A 237 0.50 10.81 -3.94
C ALA A 237 -0.62 11.83 -3.71
N THR A 238 -1.45 12.05 -4.73
CA THR A 238 -2.67 12.83 -4.62
C THR A 238 -3.85 11.91 -4.87
N LEU A 239 -4.85 11.99 -4.00
CA LEU A 239 -6.07 11.22 -4.09
C LEU A 239 -7.26 12.14 -4.33
N GLU A 240 -8.08 11.84 -5.32
CA GLU A 240 -9.37 12.49 -5.54
C GLU A 240 -10.48 11.53 -5.08
N VAL A 241 -11.25 11.94 -4.08
CA VAL A 241 -12.38 11.17 -3.55
C VAL A 241 -13.68 11.82 -4.02
N SER A 242 -14.54 11.05 -4.68
CA SER A 242 -15.87 11.50 -5.10
C SER A 242 -16.87 11.53 -3.94
N GLU A 243 -18.00 12.22 -4.14
CA GLU A 243 -19.11 12.23 -3.18
C GLU A 243 -19.70 10.83 -2.95
N ASP A 244 -19.71 9.99 -3.99
CA ASP A 244 -20.20 8.61 -3.90
C ASP A 244 -19.24 7.79 -3.03
N GLU A 245 -17.93 7.83 -3.29
CA GLU A 245 -16.91 7.12 -2.49
C GLU A 245 -16.90 7.59 -1.02
N ALA A 246 -17.01 8.90 -0.77
CA ALA A 246 -17.01 9.46 0.59
C ALA A 246 -18.23 9.08 1.44
N THR A 247 -19.32 8.64 0.79
CA THR A 247 -20.57 8.26 1.47
C THR A 247 -20.83 6.76 1.45
N MET A 248 -19.95 5.97 0.83
CA MET A 248 -19.97 4.51 0.90
C MET A 248 -19.74 4.09 2.35
N PRO A 249 -20.70 3.41 3.00
CA PRO A 249 -20.52 2.98 4.37
C PRO A 249 -19.55 1.80 4.42
N ASP A 250 -18.56 1.89 5.31
CA ASP A 250 -17.71 0.76 5.70
C ASP A 250 -18.60 -0.40 6.15
N GLY A 251 -18.77 -1.41 5.30
CA GLY A 251 -19.56 -2.61 5.60
C GLY A 251 -20.86 -2.82 4.82
N HIS A 252 -21.20 -1.99 3.82
CA HIS A 252 -22.09 -2.47 2.75
C HIS A 252 -21.27 -3.20 1.68
N GLU A 253 -20.80 -4.39 2.07
CA GLU A 253 -20.17 -5.35 1.18
C GLU A 253 -21.24 -5.82 0.18
N ALA A 254 -21.33 -5.11 -0.95
CA ALA A 254 -22.31 -5.39 -1.98
C ALA A 254 -22.07 -6.80 -2.54
N SER A 255 -23.08 -7.66 -2.41
CA SER A 255 -23.07 -8.95 -3.07
C SER A 255 -22.89 -8.77 -4.59
N PRO A 256 -22.10 -9.61 -5.28
CA PRO A 256 -21.91 -9.53 -6.73
C PRO A 256 -23.18 -9.86 -7.55
N ASP A 257 -24.34 -10.05 -6.91
CA ASP A 257 -25.60 -10.41 -7.57
C ASP A 257 -26.48 -9.19 -7.93
N GLY A 258 -25.91 -7.98 -7.88
CA GLY A 258 -26.57 -6.76 -8.34
C GLY A 258 -26.47 -6.60 -9.85
N THR A 259 -27.34 -7.28 -10.63
CA THR A 259 -27.47 -7.13 -12.08
C THR A 259 -27.51 -5.65 -12.50
N HIS A 260 -26.37 -5.10 -12.94
CA HIS A 260 -26.31 -3.86 -13.71
C HIS A 260 -26.17 -4.24 -15.17
N ASP A 261 -27.32 -4.17 -15.82
CA ASP A 261 -27.55 -4.47 -17.23
C ASP A 261 -26.85 -3.40 -18.08
N HIS A 262 -25.63 -3.69 -18.55
CA HIS A 262 -24.98 -2.93 -19.61
C HIS A 262 -24.51 -3.86 -20.73
N HIS A 263 -25.47 -4.14 -21.60
CA HIS A 263 -25.37 -4.42 -23.04
C HIS A 263 -24.03 -4.93 -23.60
N ASP A 264 -24.11 -6.21 -24.01
CA ASP A 264 -23.38 -6.91 -25.07
C ASP A 264 -22.56 -6.05 -26.05
N HIS A 265 -21.32 -6.47 -26.27
CA HIS A 265 -20.86 -6.78 -27.62
C HIS A 265 -19.88 -7.96 -27.61
N ASP A 266 -20.35 -9.08 -28.15
CA ASP A 266 -19.58 -10.24 -28.59
C ASP A 266 -18.40 -9.84 -29.48
N HIS A 267 -17.24 -10.48 -29.27
CA HIS A 267 -16.40 -10.96 -30.37
C HIS A 267 -15.45 -12.10 -29.92
N ASP A 268 -15.71 -13.30 -30.44
CA ASP A 268 -14.77 -14.42 -30.57
C ASP A 268 -13.51 -14.02 -31.34
N HIS A 269 -12.35 -14.58 -30.98
CA HIS A 269 -11.26 -15.16 -31.81
C HIS A 269 -9.97 -15.29 -30.97
N ASP A 270 -9.55 -16.51 -30.61
CA ASP A 270 -8.60 -17.40 -31.31
C ASP A 270 -7.14 -16.88 -31.38
N HIS A 271 -6.21 -17.73 -30.93
CA HIS A 271 -4.79 -17.44 -30.73
C HIS A 271 -3.97 -17.52 -32.03
N GLY A 272 -3.08 -16.55 -32.27
CA GLY A 272 -1.85 -16.82 -33.02
C GLY A 272 -1.20 -15.68 -33.81
N SER A 273 -0.10 -15.16 -33.25
CA SER A 273 1.10 -14.56 -33.90
C SER A 273 1.08 -13.16 -34.52
N ALA A 274 2.16 -12.44 -34.16
CA ALA A 274 2.62 -11.11 -34.56
C ALA A 274 1.88 -9.95 -33.86
N GLY A 275 2.46 -9.50 -32.75
CA GLY A 275 1.90 -8.47 -31.87
C GLY A 275 1.57 -7.18 -32.62
N GLU A 276 0.34 -6.74 -32.44
CA GLU A 276 -0.09 -5.40 -32.82
C GLU A 276 0.74 -4.36 -32.04
N PRO A 277 1.04 -3.19 -32.66
CA PRO A 277 1.70 -2.10 -31.96
C PRO A 277 0.96 -1.80 -30.67
N THR A 278 1.71 -1.74 -29.57
CA THR A 278 1.11 -1.37 -28.28
C THR A 278 0.57 0.06 -28.38
N ARG A 279 -0.36 0.46 -27.50
CA ARG A 279 -0.88 1.85 -27.44
C ARG A 279 0.23 2.92 -27.48
N TYR A 280 1.42 2.56 -27.00
CA TYR A 280 2.63 3.39 -26.91
C TYR A 280 3.42 3.56 -28.22
N ASP A 281 3.19 2.74 -29.25
CA ASP A 281 3.78 2.90 -30.59
C ASP A 281 3.00 3.92 -31.44
N ALA A 282 1.71 4.10 -31.17
CA ALA A 282 0.86 5.09 -31.85
C ALA A 282 1.22 6.53 -31.44
N ASP A 283 1.66 6.72 -30.19
CA ASP A 283 2.00 8.03 -29.61
C ASP A 283 3.38 8.55 -30.07
N LEU A 284 4.25 7.70 -30.65
CA LEU A 284 5.58 8.10 -31.11
C LEU A 284 5.56 9.18 -32.20
N ALA A 285 4.54 9.17 -33.07
CA ALA A 285 4.39 10.17 -34.13
C ALA A 285 3.93 11.53 -33.61
N ASP A 286 3.28 11.53 -32.45
CA ASP A 286 2.72 12.73 -31.79
C ASP A 286 3.68 13.32 -30.75
N ALA A 287 4.81 12.65 -30.49
CA ALA A 287 5.82 13.11 -29.55
C ALA A 287 6.43 14.45 -29.97
N VAL A 288 6.28 15.46 -29.12
CA VAL A 288 6.81 16.82 -29.35
C VAL A 288 8.25 16.96 -28.86
N GLN A 289 8.73 16.02 -28.05
CA GLN A 289 10.09 15.94 -27.54
C GLN A 289 10.57 14.48 -27.57
N THR A 290 11.82 14.26 -28.01
CA THR A 290 12.48 12.95 -27.94
C THR A 290 13.69 13.04 -27.02
N ILE A 291 13.72 12.20 -25.99
CA ILE A 291 14.78 12.09 -25.01
C ILE A 291 15.58 10.84 -25.32
N THR A 292 16.89 10.98 -25.53
CA THR A 292 17.78 9.86 -25.86
C THR A 292 18.76 9.57 -24.73
N VAL A 293 18.93 8.29 -24.37
CA VAL A 293 19.91 7.82 -23.39
C VAL A 293 20.70 6.67 -24.00
N ASP A 294 22.02 6.83 -24.09
CA ASP A 294 22.93 5.72 -24.39
C ASP A 294 23.58 5.24 -23.10
N ALA A 295 23.46 3.96 -22.78
CA ALA A 295 24.05 3.36 -21.58
C ALA A 295 25.08 2.28 -21.94
N VAL A 296 26.19 2.26 -21.22
CA VAL A 296 27.26 1.24 -21.33
C VAL A 296 27.57 0.70 -19.94
N GLY A 297 27.54 -0.61 -19.77
CA GLY A 297 27.67 -1.28 -18.47
C GLY A 297 26.64 -0.81 -17.44
N GLY A 298 25.43 -0.46 -17.90
CA GLY A 298 24.34 0.05 -17.08
C GLY A 298 24.48 1.53 -16.68
N VAL A 299 25.45 2.28 -17.20
CA VAL A 299 25.65 3.70 -16.86
C VAL A 299 25.39 4.59 -18.08
N PRO A 300 24.60 5.67 -17.97
CA PRO A 300 24.43 6.63 -19.06
C PRO A 300 25.76 7.25 -19.47
N VAL A 301 26.11 7.17 -20.76
CA VAL A 301 27.34 7.74 -21.33
C VAL A 301 27.40 9.25 -21.14
N SER A 302 26.24 9.93 -21.20
CA SER A 302 26.11 11.36 -20.95
C SER A 302 26.09 11.74 -19.46
N GLY A 303 26.13 10.75 -18.55
CA GLY A 303 25.79 10.92 -17.14
C GLY A 303 24.28 11.08 -16.90
N VAL A 304 23.88 10.96 -15.64
CA VAL A 304 22.51 11.24 -15.17
C VAL A 304 22.26 12.74 -15.27
N ARG A 305 21.16 13.11 -15.92
CA ARG A 305 20.75 14.51 -16.10
C ARG A 305 19.27 14.68 -15.81
N ARG A 306 18.88 15.91 -15.49
CA ARG A 306 17.49 16.32 -15.40
C ARG A 306 16.98 16.80 -16.75
N VAL A 307 15.80 16.38 -17.14
CA VAL A 307 15.18 16.73 -18.42
C VAL A 307 13.79 17.28 -18.16
N GLU A 308 13.57 18.54 -18.53
CA GLU A 308 12.29 19.22 -18.43
C GLU A 308 11.37 18.81 -19.60
N VAL A 309 10.10 18.58 -19.29
CA VAL A 309 9.01 18.21 -20.21
C VAL A 309 7.77 19.01 -19.82
N ASP A 310 7.07 19.57 -20.81
CA ASP A 310 5.84 20.33 -20.55
C ASP A 310 4.71 19.38 -20.13
N LEU A 311 3.99 19.72 -19.06
CA LEU A 311 2.79 18.98 -18.62
C LEU A 311 1.75 18.85 -19.75
N GLY A 312 1.27 17.62 -19.96
CA GLY A 312 0.29 17.25 -20.98
C GLY A 312 0.87 17.00 -22.37
N SER A 313 2.17 17.16 -22.57
CA SER A 313 2.84 16.83 -23.84
C SER A 313 2.99 15.33 -24.05
N VAL A 314 3.14 14.88 -25.29
CA VAL A 314 3.59 13.51 -25.59
C VAL A 314 5.11 13.53 -25.72
N VAL A 315 5.80 12.71 -24.96
CA VAL A 315 7.27 12.60 -24.96
C VAL A 315 7.69 11.20 -25.38
N ALA A 316 8.70 11.12 -26.25
CA ALA A 316 9.34 9.88 -26.65
C ALA A 316 10.64 9.66 -25.88
N LEU A 317 10.84 8.45 -25.35
CA LEU A 317 12.09 8.01 -24.74
C LEU A 317 12.73 6.94 -25.61
N MET A 318 14.01 7.15 -25.97
CA MET A 318 14.84 6.18 -26.68
C MET A 318 16.07 5.84 -25.82
N VAL A 319 16.14 4.60 -25.33
CA VAL A 319 17.25 4.09 -24.52
C VAL A 319 17.98 2.98 -25.26
N THR A 320 19.31 3.11 -25.37
CA THR A 320 20.20 2.03 -25.83
C THR A 320 21.01 1.49 -24.65
N SER A 321 21.30 0.19 -24.67
CA SER A 321 22.12 -0.50 -23.67
C SER A 321 22.96 -1.59 -24.33
N ASP A 322 24.15 -1.86 -23.78
CA ASP A 322 24.99 -3.03 -24.11
C ASP A 322 24.65 -4.26 -23.26
N ALA A 323 23.71 -4.14 -22.31
CA ALA A 323 23.21 -5.21 -21.46
C ALA A 323 21.69 -5.33 -21.55
N ALA A 324 21.18 -6.55 -21.34
CA ALA A 324 19.74 -6.80 -21.24
C ALA A 324 19.21 -6.30 -19.90
N GLU A 325 18.24 -5.39 -19.95
CA GLU A 325 17.63 -4.68 -18.80
C GLU A 325 16.17 -4.31 -19.15
N GLU A 326 15.46 -3.74 -18.18
CA GLU A 326 14.16 -3.11 -18.39
C GLU A 326 14.22 -1.63 -18.00
N VAL A 327 13.86 -0.74 -18.93
CA VAL A 327 13.72 0.68 -18.65
C VAL A 327 12.41 0.88 -17.90
N HIS A 328 12.48 1.44 -16.70
CA HIS A 328 11.33 1.80 -15.90
C HIS A 328 11.21 3.33 -15.80
N VAL A 329 10.05 3.87 -16.19
CA VAL A 329 9.68 5.26 -15.91
C VAL A 329 8.77 5.28 -14.68
N HIS A 330 9.35 5.65 -13.54
CA HIS A 330 8.61 5.75 -12.28
C HIS A 330 7.45 6.75 -12.41
N GLY A 331 6.34 6.45 -11.75
CA GLY A 331 5.12 7.27 -11.79
C GLY A 331 4.27 7.13 -13.05
N TYR A 332 4.77 6.50 -14.11
CA TYR A 332 4.00 6.21 -15.33
C TYR A 332 3.77 4.71 -15.56
N ASP A 333 4.35 3.84 -14.72
CA ASP A 333 4.29 2.37 -14.82
C ASP A 333 4.66 1.86 -16.22
N ILE A 334 5.74 2.43 -16.77
CA ILE A 334 6.25 2.05 -18.08
C ILE A 334 7.51 1.22 -17.91
N LEU A 335 7.38 -0.08 -18.14
CA LEU A 335 8.48 -1.04 -18.23
C LEU A 335 8.75 -1.43 -19.68
N ARG A 336 9.97 -1.20 -20.18
CA ARG A 336 10.35 -1.51 -21.55
C ARG A 336 11.71 -2.19 -21.62
N ALA A 337 11.70 -3.44 -22.09
CA ALA A 337 12.92 -4.20 -22.31
C ALA A 337 13.88 -3.48 -23.26
N VAL A 338 15.17 -3.51 -22.92
CA VAL A 338 16.28 -3.02 -23.74
C VAL A 338 17.40 -4.07 -23.75
N SER A 339 18.11 -4.20 -24.87
CA SER A 339 19.31 -5.04 -24.95
C SER A 339 20.21 -4.58 -26.09
N GLU A 340 21.41 -5.18 -26.20
CA GLU A 340 22.34 -4.88 -27.29
C GLU A 340 21.66 -5.07 -28.66
N GLY A 341 21.63 -4.00 -29.46
CA GLY A 341 21.01 -3.99 -30.79
C GLY A 341 19.47 -3.89 -30.79
N ASN A 342 18.81 -3.90 -29.63
CA ASN A 342 17.36 -3.73 -29.48
C ASN A 342 17.07 -2.58 -28.49
N PRO A 343 17.01 -1.32 -28.96
CA PRO A 343 16.70 -0.18 -28.09
C PRO A 343 15.27 -0.21 -27.58
N ALA A 344 15.06 0.25 -26.35
CA ALA A 344 13.72 0.61 -25.88
C ALA A 344 13.35 1.95 -26.51
N HIS A 345 12.28 1.98 -27.30
CA HIS A 345 11.78 3.20 -27.95
C HIS A 345 10.26 3.25 -27.82
N PHE A 346 9.76 4.24 -27.09
CA PHE A 346 8.35 4.36 -26.77
C PHE A 346 7.99 5.82 -26.48
N ALA A 347 6.71 6.15 -26.60
CA ALA A 347 6.20 7.45 -26.17
C ALA A 347 5.12 7.30 -25.10
N PHE A 348 4.92 8.36 -24.33
CA PHE A 348 3.85 8.48 -23.35
C PHE A 348 3.42 9.93 -23.18
N SER A 349 2.18 10.13 -22.72
CA SER A 349 1.69 11.45 -22.33
C SER A 349 2.22 11.80 -20.96
N ALA A 350 2.93 12.92 -20.85
CA ALA A 350 3.42 13.52 -19.62
C ALA A 350 2.27 14.16 -18.83
N ALA A 351 1.28 13.36 -18.44
CA ALA A 351 0.03 13.82 -17.84
C ALA A 351 0.13 14.13 -16.33
N ILE A 352 1.23 13.71 -15.68
CA ILE A 352 1.45 13.82 -14.24
C ILE A 352 2.63 14.78 -14.01
N PRO A 353 2.42 15.95 -13.35
CA PRO A 353 3.51 16.85 -13.01
C PRO A 353 4.37 16.26 -11.88
N GLY A 354 5.67 16.58 -11.87
CA GLY A 354 6.58 16.08 -10.84
C GLY A 354 7.98 15.78 -11.36
N VAL A 355 8.79 15.13 -10.53
CA VAL A 355 10.13 14.67 -10.91
C VAL A 355 10.15 13.16 -10.81
N PHE A 356 10.39 12.49 -11.92
CA PHE A 356 10.31 11.04 -12.03
C PHE A 356 11.68 10.46 -12.34
N GLU A 357 12.02 9.35 -11.69
CA GLU A 357 13.21 8.59 -12.01
C GLU A 357 12.94 7.73 -13.25
N VAL A 358 13.88 7.76 -14.19
CA VAL A 358 13.94 6.79 -15.27
C VAL A 358 15.17 5.95 -15.03
N GLU A 359 15.01 4.63 -14.89
CA GLU A 359 16.10 3.74 -14.50
C GLU A 359 16.10 2.41 -15.26
N PHE A 360 17.15 1.62 -15.05
CA PHE A 360 17.10 0.18 -15.27
C PHE A 360 16.55 -0.51 -14.03
N GLU A 361 15.38 -1.14 -14.16
CA GLU A 361 14.65 -1.82 -13.08
C GLU A 361 15.50 -2.90 -12.41
N GLY A 362 16.04 -3.83 -13.20
CA GLY A 362 16.76 -4.99 -12.68
C GLY A 362 18.02 -4.63 -11.90
N SER A 363 18.71 -3.56 -12.30
CA SER A 363 19.93 -3.08 -11.62
C SER A 363 19.74 -1.86 -10.73
N GLY A 364 18.55 -1.26 -10.67
CA GLY A 364 18.25 0.00 -9.95
C GLY A 364 19.11 1.17 -10.41
N ARG A 365 19.53 1.19 -11.68
CA ARG A 365 20.49 2.18 -12.18
C ARG A 365 19.79 3.35 -12.83
N LEU A 366 19.85 4.50 -12.16
CA LEU A 366 19.29 5.74 -12.65
C LEU A 366 19.88 6.16 -14.00
N LEU A 367 19.00 6.44 -14.95
CA LEU A 367 19.31 6.90 -16.29
C LEU A 367 19.16 8.42 -16.41
N LEU A 368 18.03 8.96 -15.95
CA LEU A 368 17.76 10.39 -15.90
C LEU A 368 16.67 10.72 -14.88
N LEU A 369 16.53 12.01 -14.59
CA LEU A 369 15.38 12.57 -13.89
C LEU A 369 14.51 13.30 -14.90
N LEU A 370 13.22 12.98 -14.93
CA LEU A 370 12.24 13.60 -15.79
C LEU A 370 11.43 14.60 -14.98
N GLU A 371 11.57 15.89 -15.26
CA GLU A 371 10.80 16.95 -14.61
C GLU A 371 9.65 17.38 -15.51
N ILE A 372 8.43 17.24 -15.02
CA ILE A 372 7.20 17.56 -15.74
C ILE A 372 6.52 18.73 -15.03
N SER A 373 6.39 19.86 -15.73
CA SER A 373 5.89 21.13 -15.15
C SER A 373 5.05 21.96 -16.11
#